data_AF-A0A6L8N9T6-F1
#
_entry.id   AF-A0A6L8N9T6-F1
#
_cell.length_a   1.000
_cell.length_b   1.000
_cell.length_c   1.000
_cell.angle_alpha   90.00
_cell.angle_beta   90.00
_cell.angle_gamma   90.00
#
_symmetry.space_group_name_H-M   'P 1'
#
loop_
_entity.id
_entity.type
_entity.pdbx_description
1 polymer ?
#
loop_
_entity_poly.entity_id
_entity_poly.type
_entity_poly.pdbx_seq_one_letter_code
_entity_poly.pdbx_strand_id
1 'polypeptide(L)'
;MVPKPDLKLQGLAEVNGQPLLCAECGSGYSLEIFKRGFREVWPAFVTCLSCGKGDDHPVITNGLVDAALAARTGRRKAEDRDTFAAEWRGVTLTGELQPGFVLDDAVVVVKVLKEQVTKDAKAWGRSKKQAATAHVKEKTDAVTAAAKGKAKDVTDAAKDRAGEAVSTAKAAAISTAWTLQTGGAGPTTTVKPKRRRCTVKGCRGGKVTISTRLHAATGKTSEVKIPCGVCHRSST
;
A
#
# COMPACT_ATOMS: atom_id res chain seq x y z
N MET A 1 24.05 3.99 15.79
CA MET A 1 23.24 5.13 15.30
C MET A 1 23.86 5.59 13.99
N VAL A 2 23.09 5.69 12.91
CA VAL A 2 23.59 6.29 11.67
C VAL A 2 23.68 7.80 11.90
N PRO A 3 24.84 8.44 11.72
CA PRO A 3 24.96 9.88 11.90
C PRO A 3 23.96 10.58 10.95
N LYS A 4 23.36 11.68 11.42
CA LYS A 4 22.51 12.52 10.57
C LYS A 4 23.44 13.34 9.66
N PRO A 5 23.25 13.35 8.34
CA PRO A 5 24.05 14.20 7.47
C PRO A 5 23.71 15.67 7.69
N ASP A 6 24.74 16.50 7.56
CA ASP A 6 24.62 17.96 7.67
C ASP A 6 24.00 18.54 6.40
N LEU A 7 24.41 18.03 5.23
CA LEU A 7 23.89 18.43 3.93
C LEU A 7 23.36 17.19 3.18
N LYS A 8 22.16 17.31 2.59
CA LYS A 8 21.63 16.30 1.66
C LYS A 8 21.36 16.95 0.32
N LEU A 9 21.96 16.42 -0.73
CA LEU A 9 21.81 16.93 -2.09
C LEU A 9 20.76 16.10 -2.83
N GLN A 10 19.80 16.78 -3.46
CA GLN A 10 18.81 16.12 -4.33
C GLN A 10 19.22 16.16 -5.80
N GLY A 11 19.76 17.29 -6.25
CA GLY A 11 20.20 17.50 -7.62
C GLY A 11 21.70 17.28 -7.81
N LEU A 12 22.17 17.59 -9.01
CA LEU A 12 23.59 17.70 -9.32
C LEU A 12 24.14 18.94 -8.60
N ALA A 13 25.13 18.74 -7.73
CA ALA A 13 25.88 19.83 -7.14
C ALA A 13 27.15 20.09 -7.95
N GLU A 14 27.63 21.32 -7.96
CA GLU A 14 28.87 21.72 -8.64
C GLU A 14 29.84 22.37 -7.66
N VAL A 15 31.10 21.94 -7.73
CA VAL A 15 32.23 22.54 -7.02
C VAL A 15 33.10 23.25 -8.05
N ASN A 16 33.24 24.57 -7.96
CA ASN A 16 33.99 25.38 -8.93
C ASN A 16 33.53 25.16 -10.40
N GLY A 17 32.23 25.00 -10.61
CA GLY A 17 31.64 24.74 -11.93
C GLY A 17 31.89 23.32 -12.47
N GLN A 18 32.47 22.42 -11.66
CA GLN A 18 32.59 20.99 -12.01
C GLN A 18 31.56 20.17 -11.23
N PRO A 19 30.89 19.19 -11.86
CA PRO A 19 29.92 18.36 -11.18
C PRO A 19 30.59 17.55 -10.06
N LEU A 20 29.95 17.55 -8.89
CA LEU A 20 30.33 16.70 -7.76
C LEU A 20 29.86 15.28 -8.05
N LEU A 21 30.80 14.39 -8.34
CA LEU A 21 30.52 12.99 -8.67
C LEU A 21 31.04 12.06 -7.57
N CYS A 22 30.32 10.98 -7.30
CA CYS A 22 30.81 9.90 -6.46
C CYS A 22 32.05 9.25 -7.11
N ALA A 23 33.16 9.16 -6.37
CA ALA A 23 34.41 8.57 -6.87
C ALA A 23 34.26 7.10 -7.32
N GLU A 24 33.33 6.36 -6.70
CA GLU A 24 33.15 4.92 -6.95
C GLU A 24 32.23 4.63 -8.14
N CYS A 25 31.07 5.30 -8.21
CA CYS A 25 30.03 4.99 -9.21
C CYS A 25 29.79 6.09 -10.22
N GLY A 26 30.42 7.27 -10.07
CA GLY A 26 30.24 8.41 -10.97
C GLY A 26 28.86 9.09 -10.87
N SER A 27 27.99 8.68 -9.94
CA SER A 27 26.70 9.34 -9.73
C SER A 27 26.90 10.71 -9.10
N GLY A 28 26.29 11.75 -9.68
CA GLY A 28 26.20 13.09 -9.12
C GLY A 28 24.91 13.39 -8.36
N TYR A 29 24.04 12.39 -8.18
CA TYR A 29 22.74 12.53 -7.52
C TYR A 29 22.72 11.86 -6.15
N SER A 30 21.87 12.37 -5.26
CA SER A 30 21.61 11.78 -3.94
C SER A 30 22.89 11.61 -3.10
N LEU A 31 23.69 12.67 -3.04
CA LEU A 31 24.89 12.73 -2.22
C LEU A 31 24.56 13.29 -0.84
N GLU A 32 25.07 12.66 0.22
CA GLU A 32 24.97 13.16 1.59
C GLU A 32 26.37 13.57 2.08
N ILE A 33 26.47 14.77 2.66
CA ILE A 33 27.72 15.34 3.16
C ILE A 33 27.66 15.43 4.68
N PHE A 34 28.70 14.92 5.33
CA PHE A 34 28.87 14.91 6.78
C PHE A 34 30.09 15.74 7.15
N LYS A 35 29.92 16.67 8.08
CA LYS A 35 31.06 17.36 8.67
C LYS A 35 31.84 16.40 9.53
N ARG A 36 33.17 16.43 9.43
CA ARG A 36 34.07 15.60 10.25
C ARG A 36 34.99 16.45 11.09
N GLY A 37 35.00 16.19 12.39
CA GLY A 37 35.79 16.95 13.36
C GLY A 37 35.28 18.37 13.59
N PHE A 38 36.10 19.16 14.29
CA PHE A 38 35.70 20.47 14.81
C PHE A 38 36.25 21.66 14.01
N ARG A 39 37.22 21.43 13.14
CA ARG A 39 37.85 22.51 12.37
C ARG A 39 37.13 22.73 11.05
N GLU A 40 36.89 23.98 10.70
CA GLU A 40 36.27 24.36 9.43
C GLU A 40 37.09 23.92 8.21
N VAL A 41 38.40 23.79 8.35
CA VAL A 41 39.32 23.40 7.26
C VAL A 41 39.43 21.89 7.04
N TRP A 42 38.82 21.07 7.89
CA TRP A 42 38.85 19.62 7.70
C TRP A 42 37.96 19.20 6.53
N PRO A 43 38.37 18.18 5.77
CA PRO A 43 37.56 17.67 4.67
C PRO A 43 36.25 17.10 5.20
N ALA A 44 35.16 17.38 4.48
CA ALA A 44 33.87 16.80 4.75
C ALA A 44 33.78 15.41 4.09
N PHE A 45 33.08 14.49 4.74
CA PHE A 45 32.87 13.14 4.24
C PHE A 45 31.64 13.12 3.34
N VAL A 46 31.81 12.73 2.09
CA VAL A 46 30.73 12.66 1.10
C VAL A 46 30.38 11.21 0.87
N THR A 47 29.10 10.86 1.04
CA THR A 47 28.58 9.53 0.74
C THR A 47 27.59 9.57 -0.40
N CYS A 48 27.59 8.52 -1.22
CA CYS A 48 26.62 8.34 -2.27
C CYS A 48 25.56 7.35 -1.83
N LEU A 49 24.29 7.77 -1.83
CA LEU A 49 23.17 6.88 -1.49
C LEU A 49 22.96 5.76 -2.51
N SER A 50 23.40 5.95 -3.77
CA SER A 50 23.23 4.94 -4.82
C SER A 50 24.12 3.72 -4.62
N CYS A 51 25.39 3.90 -4.26
CA CYS A 51 26.34 2.80 -4.06
C CYS A 51 26.65 2.52 -2.58
N GLY A 52 26.26 3.41 -1.67
CA GLY A 52 26.52 3.31 -0.23
C GLY A 52 27.98 3.54 0.18
N LYS A 53 28.83 3.95 -0.76
CA LYS A 53 30.24 4.28 -0.51
C LYS A 53 30.41 5.78 -0.27
N GLY A 54 31.46 6.14 0.46
CA GLY A 54 31.81 7.53 0.68
C GLY A 54 33.23 7.70 1.18
N ASP A 55 33.79 8.87 0.92
CA ASP A 55 35.17 9.25 1.23
C ASP A 55 35.24 10.72 1.62
N ASP A 56 36.36 11.11 2.24
CA ASP A 56 36.66 12.50 2.55
C ASP A 56 37.00 13.23 1.24
N HIS A 57 36.20 14.26 0.90
CA HIS A 57 36.39 14.97 -0.37
C HIS A 57 37.50 16.02 -0.23
N PRO A 58 38.48 16.08 -1.15
CA PRO A 58 39.67 16.93 -0.98
C PRO A 58 39.37 18.44 -1.01
N VAL A 59 38.28 18.83 -1.66
CA VAL A 59 37.91 20.24 -1.87
C VAL A 59 36.78 20.70 -0.94
N ILE A 60 35.91 19.78 -0.52
CA ILE A 60 34.75 20.16 0.30
C ILE A 60 35.18 20.09 1.75
N THR A 61 35.17 21.24 2.43
CA THR A 61 35.55 21.36 3.82
C THR A 61 34.33 21.62 4.69
N ASN A 62 34.44 21.39 6.00
CA ASN A 62 33.35 21.68 6.94
C ASN A 62 32.87 23.15 6.84
N GLY A 63 33.80 24.10 6.67
CA GLY A 63 33.46 25.52 6.51
C GLY A 63 32.67 25.80 5.23
N LEU A 64 32.96 25.08 4.14
CA LEU A 64 32.15 25.17 2.92
C LEU A 64 30.74 24.58 3.12
N VAL A 65 30.61 23.51 3.91
CA VAL A 65 29.30 22.95 4.28
C VAL A 65 28.51 23.95 5.14
N ASP A 66 29.16 24.61 6.09
CA ASP A 66 28.53 25.65 6.92
C ASP A 66 28.12 26.87 6.09
N ALA A 67 28.96 27.29 5.13
CA ALA A 67 28.63 28.35 4.18
C ALA A 67 27.43 27.96 3.29
N ALA A 68 27.37 26.72 2.79
CA ALA A 68 26.24 26.20 2.02
C ALA A 68 24.94 26.17 2.83
N LEU A 69 25.00 25.73 4.10
CA LEU A 69 23.87 25.75 5.01
C LEU A 69 23.39 27.16 5.34
N ALA A 70 24.30 28.13 5.44
CA ALA A 70 23.98 29.53 5.66
C ALA A 70 23.39 30.19 4.40
N ALA A 71 23.86 29.81 3.21
CA ALA A 71 23.43 30.35 1.92
C ALA A 71 22.16 29.71 1.36
N ARG A 72 21.54 28.76 2.09
CA ARG A 72 20.29 28.14 1.67
C ARG A 72 19.20 29.19 1.48
N THR A 73 18.50 29.12 0.35
CA THR A 73 17.36 29.99 0.08
C THR A 73 16.19 29.67 1.02
N GLY A 74 16.07 28.41 1.43
CA GLY A 74 15.02 27.92 2.30
C GLY A 74 13.68 27.84 1.58
N ARG A 75 12.92 26.78 1.86
CA ARG A 75 11.59 26.61 1.28
C ARG A 75 10.52 27.28 2.12
N ARG A 76 9.61 28.00 1.46
CA ARG A 76 8.35 28.48 2.07
C ARG A 76 7.16 27.65 1.62
N LYS A 77 7.18 27.11 0.40
CA LYS A 77 6.12 26.29 -0.19
C LYS A 77 6.62 24.91 -0.61
N ALA A 78 5.67 24.01 -0.86
CA ALA A 78 5.95 22.64 -1.31
C ALA A 78 6.64 22.58 -2.70
N GLU A 79 6.36 23.55 -3.58
CA GLU A 79 6.92 23.59 -4.93
C GLU A 79 8.30 24.26 -5.00
N ASP A 80 8.68 25.02 -3.98
CA ASP A 80 9.94 25.78 -3.98
C ASP A 80 11.12 24.81 -3.99
N ARG A 81 12.12 25.05 -4.85
CA ARG A 81 13.39 24.33 -4.80
C ARG A 81 14.32 25.02 -3.80
N ASP A 82 14.89 24.25 -2.88
CA ASP A 82 15.89 24.77 -1.94
C ASP A 82 17.25 24.76 -2.62
N THR A 83 17.57 25.85 -3.30
CA THR A 83 18.88 26.03 -3.95
C THR A 83 19.82 26.77 -3.02
N PHE A 84 21.12 26.55 -3.20
CA PHE A 84 22.16 27.29 -2.51
C PHE A 84 23.33 27.56 -3.45
N ALA A 85 24.00 28.67 -3.21
CA ALA A 85 25.27 29.02 -3.84
C ALA A 85 26.15 29.66 -2.76
N ALA A 86 27.22 28.98 -2.40
CA ALA A 86 28.12 29.41 -1.34
C ALA A 86 29.55 29.46 -1.85
N GLU A 87 30.31 30.44 -1.36
CA GLU A 87 31.74 30.55 -1.58
C GLU A 87 32.46 30.44 -0.23
N TRP A 88 33.51 29.62 -0.19
CA TRP A 88 34.39 29.50 0.96
C TRP A 88 35.84 29.44 0.49
N ARG A 89 36.65 30.44 0.86
CA ARG A 89 38.08 30.53 0.53
C ARG A 89 38.37 30.34 -0.98
N GLY A 90 37.58 30.97 -1.83
CA GLY A 90 37.70 30.86 -3.29
C GLY A 90 37.19 29.57 -3.90
N VAL A 91 36.61 28.66 -3.09
CA VAL A 91 35.89 27.48 -3.56
C VAL A 91 34.40 27.78 -3.57
N THR A 92 33.76 27.63 -4.73
CA THR A 92 32.31 27.79 -4.89
C THR A 92 31.64 26.42 -4.88
N LEU A 93 30.55 26.29 -4.11
CA LEU A 93 29.67 25.12 -4.11
C LEU A 93 28.25 25.58 -4.41
N THR A 94 27.66 25.00 -5.45
CA THR A 94 26.28 25.26 -5.83
C THR A 94 25.51 23.95 -5.93
N GLY A 95 24.21 23.98 -5.67
CA GLY A 95 23.39 22.78 -5.81
C GLY A 95 21.96 22.95 -5.31
N GLU A 96 21.21 21.86 -5.40
CA GLU A 96 19.85 21.74 -4.87
C GLU A 96 19.86 20.83 -3.64
N LEU A 97 19.39 21.34 -2.49
CA LEU A 97 19.22 20.58 -1.27
C LEU A 97 17.97 19.70 -1.35
N GLN A 98 18.04 18.55 -0.67
CA GLN A 98 16.84 17.75 -0.43
C GLN A 98 15.87 18.58 0.43
N PRO A 99 14.62 18.76 -0.02
CA PRO A 99 13.64 19.56 0.68
C PRO A 99 13.39 18.93 2.04
N GLY A 100 13.57 19.75 3.08
CA GLY A 100 13.05 19.41 4.39
C GLY A 100 11.53 19.30 4.32
N PHE A 101 10.96 18.42 5.13
CA PHE A 101 9.51 18.32 5.26
C PHE A 101 8.96 19.62 5.88
N VAL A 102 8.16 20.35 5.13
CA VAL A 102 7.48 21.57 5.59
C VAL A 102 6.03 21.21 5.94
N LEU A 103 5.39 21.95 6.86
CA LEU A 103 3.99 21.74 7.21
C LEU A 103 3.05 21.76 6.00
N ASP A 104 3.40 22.52 4.96
CA ASP A 104 2.65 22.57 3.70
C ASP A 104 2.66 21.22 2.96
N ASP A 105 3.77 20.47 3.03
CA ASP A 105 3.85 19.11 2.47
C ASP A 105 2.85 18.17 3.17
N ALA A 106 2.68 18.30 4.51
CA ALA A 106 1.66 17.56 5.24
C ALA A 106 0.24 17.90 4.76
N VAL A 107 -0.06 19.18 4.52
CA VAL A 107 -1.38 19.60 4.02
C VAL A 107 -1.66 19.01 2.65
N VAL A 108 -0.67 19.04 1.74
CA VAL A 108 -0.79 18.45 0.40
C VAL A 108 -1.04 16.94 0.49
N VAL A 109 -0.26 16.22 1.30
CA VAL A 109 -0.43 14.77 1.51
C VAL A 109 -1.81 14.44 2.08
N VAL A 110 -2.27 15.19 3.08
CA VAL A 110 -3.61 14.99 3.68
C VAL A 110 -4.71 15.24 2.64
N LYS A 111 -4.58 16.26 1.79
CA LYS A 111 -5.56 16.55 0.75
C LYS A 111 -5.65 15.41 -0.28
N VAL A 112 -4.51 14.92 -0.76
CA VAL A 112 -4.44 13.79 -1.70
C VAL A 112 -5.03 12.53 -1.08
N LEU A 113 -4.70 12.22 0.18
CA LEU A 113 -5.26 11.09 0.90
C LEU A 113 -6.78 11.21 1.06
N LYS A 114 -7.28 12.39 1.43
CA LYS A 114 -8.72 12.64 1.57
C LYS A 114 -9.46 12.42 0.26
N GLU A 115 -8.92 12.93 -0.86
CA GLU A 115 -9.50 12.72 -2.18
C GLU A 115 -9.55 11.23 -2.54
N GLN A 116 -8.47 10.49 -2.28
CA GLN A 116 -8.42 9.05 -2.56
C GLN A 116 -9.43 8.27 -1.71
N VAL A 117 -9.46 8.51 -0.40
CA VAL A 117 -10.41 7.88 0.53
C VAL A 117 -11.85 8.19 0.13
N THR A 118 -12.16 9.41 -0.33
CA THR A 118 -13.52 9.74 -0.79
C THR A 118 -13.90 9.03 -2.08
N LYS A 119 -12.95 8.80 -3.01
CA LYS A 119 -13.19 8.03 -4.23
C LYS A 119 -13.45 6.56 -3.90
N ASP A 120 -12.64 5.97 -3.03
CA ASP A 120 -12.78 4.57 -2.61
C ASP A 120 -14.08 4.36 -1.83
N ALA A 121 -14.43 5.27 -0.93
CA ALA A 121 -15.71 5.22 -0.20
C ALA A 121 -16.91 5.32 -1.15
N LYS A 122 -16.86 6.19 -2.17
CA LYS A 122 -17.91 6.30 -3.19
C LYS A 122 -18.00 5.04 -4.06
N ALA A 123 -16.87 4.48 -4.49
CA ALA A 123 -16.82 3.25 -5.27
C ALA A 123 -17.40 2.07 -4.49
N TRP A 124 -17.00 1.94 -3.22
CA TRP A 124 -17.52 0.94 -2.31
C TRP A 124 -19.02 1.09 -2.06
N GLY A 125 -19.50 2.32 -1.83
CA GLY A 125 -20.92 2.61 -1.67
C GLY A 125 -21.74 2.24 -2.91
N ARG A 126 -21.23 2.53 -4.11
CA ARG A 126 -21.87 2.13 -5.39
C ARG A 126 -21.90 0.62 -5.55
N SER A 127 -20.81 -0.07 -5.25
CA SER A 127 -20.74 -1.54 -5.31
C SER A 127 -21.75 -2.19 -4.35
N LYS A 128 -21.83 -1.72 -3.10
CA LYS A 128 -22.83 -2.19 -2.14
C LYS A 128 -24.26 -1.93 -2.60
N LYS A 129 -24.53 -0.75 -3.17
CA LYS A 129 -25.85 -0.42 -3.72
C LYS A 129 -26.21 -1.35 -4.88
N GLN A 130 -25.28 -1.62 -5.79
CA GLN A 130 -25.50 -2.55 -6.91
C GLN A 130 -25.75 -3.98 -6.42
N ALA A 131 -24.96 -4.47 -5.45
CA ALA A 131 -25.17 -5.79 -4.85
C ALA A 131 -26.55 -5.89 -4.18
N ALA A 132 -26.97 -4.88 -3.42
CA ALA A 132 -28.30 -4.84 -2.82
C ALA A 132 -29.40 -4.83 -3.89
N THR A 133 -29.23 -4.05 -4.97
CA THR A 133 -30.21 -3.99 -6.06
C THR A 133 -30.29 -5.32 -6.83
N ALA A 134 -29.16 -6.01 -7.02
CA ALA A 134 -29.11 -7.33 -7.62
C ALA A 134 -29.84 -8.37 -6.78
N HIS A 135 -29.65 -8.36 -5.45
CA HIS A 135 -30.38 -9.24 -4.54
C HIS A 135 -31.88 -8.96 -4.51
N VAL A 136 -32.30 -7.70 -4.58
CA VAL A 136 -33.73 -7.35 -4.71
C VAL A 136 -34.27 -7.88 -6.03
N LYS A 137 -33.55 -7.67 -7.15
CA LYS A 137 -33.96 -8.12 -8.48
C LYS A 137 -34.10 -9.64 -8.55
N GLU A 138 -33.10 -10.37 -8.04
CA GLU A 138 -33.12 -11.84 -7.95
C GLU A 138 -34.32 -12.35 -7.13
N LYS A 139 -34.62 -11.69 -6.00
CA LYS A 139 -35.78 -12.04 -5.18
C LYS A 139 -37.10 -11.73 -5.88
N THR A 140 -37.23 -10.59 -6.57
CA THR A 140 -38.43 -10.28 -7.36
C THR A 140 -38.59 -11.23 -8.54
N ASP A 141 -37.53 -11.59 -9.24
CA ASP A 141 -37.57 -12.51 -10.37
C ASP A 141 -37.95 -13.93 -9.88
N ALA A 142 -37.42 -14.38 -8.73
CA ALA A 142 -37.80 -15.64 -8.11
C ALA A 142 -39.27 -15.67 -7.66
N VAL A 143 -39.78 -14.59 -7.06
CA VAL A 143 -41.20 -14.48 -6.67
C VAL A 143 -42.11 -14.46 -7.90
N THR A 144 -41.70 -13.76 -8.97
CA THR A 144 -42.48 -13.68 -10.21
C THR A 144 -42.48 -15.01 -10.96
N ALA A 145 -41.36 -15.74 -10.97
CA ALA A 145 -41.27 -17.08 -11.53
C ALA A 145 -42.11 -18.08 -10.73
N ALA A 146 -42.09 -18.02 -9.40
CA ALA A 146 -42.93 -18.84 -8.53
C ALA A 146 -44.43 -18.52 -8.70
N ALA A 147 -44.80 -17.25 -8.89
CA ALA A 147 -46.17 -16.85 -9.16
C ALA A 147 -46.65 -17.33 -10.54
N LYS A 148 -45.80 -17.29 -11.58
CA LYS A 148 -46.11 -17.85 -12.91
C LYS A 148 -46.21 -19.38 -12.90
N GLY A 149 -45.37 -20.07 -12.13
CA GLY A 149 -45.47 -21.52 -11.92
C GLY A 149 -46.80 -21.89 -11.26
N LYS A 150 -47.16 -21.19 -10.17
CA LYS A 150 -48.43 -21.41 -9.48
C LYS A 150 -49.66 -20.99 -10.30
N ALA A 151 -49.56 -19.95 -11.14
CA ALA A 151 -50.67 -19.60 -12.04
C ALA A 151 -50.94 -20.71 -13.06
N LYS A 152 -49.89 -21.43 -13.51
CA LYS A 152 -50.01 -22.56 -14.43
C LYS A 152 -50.58 -23.81 -13.73
N ASP A 153 -50.12 -24.09 -12.51
CA ASP A 153 -50.62 -25.21 -11.70
C ASP A 153 -52.07 -24.97 -11.21
N VAL A 154 -52.46 -23.71 -10.96
CA VAL A 154 -53.83 -23.36 -10.56
C VAL A 154 -54.79 -23.40 -11.76
N THR A 155 -54.33 -23.12 -12.98
CA THR A 155 -55.16 -23.37 -14.18
C THR A 155 -55.38 -24.85 -14.47
N ASP A 156 -54.44 -25.72 -14.11
CA ASP A 156 -54.59 -27.18 -14.29
C ASP A 156 -55.29 -27.86 -13.09
N ALA A 157 -55.25 -27.28 -11.89
CA ALA A 157 -55.93 -27.80 -10.70
C ALA A 157 -57.35 -27.22 -10.45
N ALA A 158 -57.77 -26.17 -11.17
CA ALA A 158 -59.11 -25.59 -11.03
C ALA A 158 -60.24 -26.48 -11.58
N LYS A 159 -59.94 -27.69 -12.07
CA LYS A 159 -60.97 -28.66 -12.48
C LYS A 159 -61.41 -29.60 -11.36
N ASP A 160 -60.64 -29.76 -10.27
CA ASP A 160 -61.02 -30.66 -9.18
C ASP A 160 -60.53 -30.16 -7.80
N ARG A 161 -61.50 -29.90 -6.90
CA ARG A 161 -61.39 -29.69 -5.44
C ARG A 161 -61.18 -28.26 -4.93
N ALA A 162 -62.30 -27.55 -4.81
CA ALA A 162 -62.46 -26.44 -3.88
C ALA A 162 -62.82 -26.96 -2.48
N GLY A 163 -61.90 -26.85 -1.51
CA GLY A 163 -62.19 -27.17 -0.10
C GLY A 163 -60.99 -27.11 0.84
N GLU A 164 -59.82 -27.60 0.43
CA GLU A 164 -58.64 -27.74 1.33
C GLU A 164 -57.47 -26.78 1.01
N ALA A 165 -57.56 -25.99 -0.06
CA ALA A 165 -56.45 -25.13 -0.53
C ALA A 165 -56.24 -23.84 0.29
N VAL A 166 -57.23 -23.41 1.07
CA VAL A 166 -57.18 -22.11 1.77
C VAL A 166 -56.33 -22.18 3.05
N SER A 167 -56.29 -23.33 3.74
CA SER A 167 -55.51 -23.52 4.96
C SER A 167 -54.01 -23.69 4.67
N THR A 168 -53.66 -24.42 3.62
CA THR A 168 -52.28 -24.62 3.15
C THR A 168 -51.68 -23.35 2.53
N ALA A 169 -52.49 -22.54 1.84
CA ALA A 169 -52.06 -21.23 1.34
C ALA A 169 -51.74 -20.24 2.48
N LYS A 170 -52.56 -20.22 3.54
CA LYS A 170 -52.29 -19.39 4.74
C LYS A 170 -51.03 -19.85 5.48
N ALA A 171 -50.80 -21.15 5.64
CA ALA A 171 -49.58 -21.66 6.28
C ALA A 171 -48.31 -21.34 5.48
N ALA A 172 -48.37 -21.43 4.14
CA ALA A 172 -47.27 -21.04 3.27
C ALA A 172 -47.01 -19.53 3.26
N ALA A 173 -48.06 -18.71 3.36
CA ALA A 173 -47.92 -17.26 3.48
C ALA A 173 -47.31 -16.83 4.82
N ILE A 174 -47.68 -17.51 5.91
CA ILE A 174 -47.12 -17.24 7.25
C ILE A 174 -45.66 -17.72 7.34
N SER A 175 -45.31 -18.87 6.75
CA SER A 175 -43.92 -19.35 6.76
C SER A 175 -43.01 -18.48 5.87
N THR A 176 -43.50 -18.02 4.72
CA THR A 176 -42.76 -17.10 3.85
C THR A 176 -42.61 -15.72 4.49
N ALA A 177 -43.64 -15.19 5.16
CA ALA A 177 -43.54 -13.95 5.93
C ALA A 177 -42.52 -14.05 7.08
N TRP A 178 -42.49 -15.17 7.80
CA TRP A 178 -41.55 -15.38 8.90
C TRP A 178 -40.09 -15.55 8.41
N THR A 179 -39.90 -16.19 7.26
CA THR A 179 -38.57 -16.36 6.64
C THR A 179 -38.01 -15.04 6.11
N LEU A 180 -38.89 -14.14 5.64
CA LEU A 180 -38.51 -12.81 5.17
C LEU A 180 -38.15 -11.86 6.31
N GLN A 181 -38.78 -12.01 7.48
CA GLN A 181 -38.59 -11.14 8.64
C GLN A 181 -37.37 -11.53 9.50
N THR A 182 -36.94 -12.80 9.48
CA THR A 182 -35.83 -13.31 10.30
C THR A 182 -34.51 -13.52 9.53
N GLY A 183 -34.47 -13.21 8.24
CA GLY A 183 -33.23 -13.27 7.46
C GLY A 183 -32.67 -14.68 7.23
N GLY A 184 -33.49 -15.73 7.37
CA GLY A 184 -33.11 -17.10 6.97
C GLY A 184 -32.02 -17.75 7.82
N ALA A 185 -32.04 -17.57 9.14
CA ALA A 185 -31.16 -18.29 10.06
C ALA A 185 -31.80 -19.62 10.52
N GLY A 186 -31.90 -20.59 9.61
CA GLY A 186 -32.07 -22.00 9.99
C GLY A 186 -30.75 -22.59 10.51
N PRO A 187 -30.77 -23.67 11.32
CA PRO A 187 -29.57 -24.27 11.89
C PRO A 187 -28.66 -24.79 10.78
N THR A 188 -27.58 -24.05 10.52
CA THR A 188 -26.56 -24.46 9.56
C THR A 188 -25.79 -25.64 10.15
N THR A 189 -26.05 -26.84 9.65
CA THR A 189 -25.05 -27.92 9.74
C THR A 189 -23.87 -27.48 8.90
N THR A 190 -22.88 -26.86 9.55
CA THR A 190 -21.67 -26.34 8.91
C THR A 190 -20.83 -27.52 8.43
N VAL A 191 -21.16 -28.03 7.24
CA VAL A 191 -20.31 -28.95 6.49
C VAL A 191 -19.04 -28.17 6.17
N LYS A 192 -17.98 -28.39 6.96
CA LYS A 192 -16.65 -27.83 6.70
C LYS A 192 -16.29 -28.18 5.24
N PRO A 193 -16.10 -27.19 4.35
CA PRO A 193 -15.78 -27.49 2.96
C PRO A 193 -14.48 -28.28 2.92
N LYS A 194 -14.48 -29.43 2.22
CA LYS A 194 -13.27 -30.21 1.94
C LYS A 194 -12.25 -29.27 1.30
N ARG A 195 -11.17 -28.97 2.04
CA ARG A 195 -10.10 -28.08 1.58
C ARG A 195 -9.54 -28.64 0.27
N ARG A 196 -9.75 -27.91 -0.84
CA ARG A 196 -9.13 -28.24 -2.13
C ARG A 196 -7.61 -28.20 -1.92
N ARG A 197 -6.89 -29.26 -2.32
CA ARG A 197 -5.42 -29.27 -2.26
C ARG A 197 -4.91 -28.16 -3.15
N CYS A 198 -4.00 -27.34 -2.61
CA CYS A 198 -3.33 -26.30 -3.37
C CYS A 198 -2.50 -26.96 -4.48
N THR A 199 -2.53 -26.39 -5.68
CA THR A 199 -1.76 -26.87 -6.85
C THR A 199 -0.26 -26.54 -6.74
N VAL A 200 0.14 -25.68 -5.81
CA VAL A 200 1.54 -25.31 -5.59
C VAL A 200 2.31 -26.49 -4.98
N LYS A 201 3.33 -26.97 -5.70
CA LYS A 201 4.21 -28.06 -5.28
C LYS A 201 4.87 -27.71 -3.93
N GLY A 202 4.73 -28.59 -2.95
CA GLY A 202 5.25 -28.37 -1.59
C GLY A 202 4.36 -27.54 -0.67
N CYS A 203 3.20 -27.06 -1.12
CA CYS A 203 2.26 -26.35 -0.25
C CYS A 203 1.45 -27.32 0.61
N ARG A 204 1.59 -27.24 1.93
CA ARG A 204 0.75 -27.96 2.90
C ARG A 204 0.05 -26.98 3.82
N GLY A 205 -1.28 -26.91 3.72
CA GLY A 205 -2.10 -26.10 4.63
C GLY A 205 -1.86 -24.59 4.54
N GLY A 206 -1.57 -24.04 3.36
CA GLY A 206 -1.34 -22.60 3.21
C GLY A 206 0.11 -22.16 3.34
N LYS A 207 1.05 -23.09 3.55
CA LYS A 207 2.47 -22.79 3.77
C LYS A 207 3.36 -23.62 2.84
N VAL A 208 4.45 -23.02 2.36
CA VAL A 208 5.53 -23.67 1.61
C VAL A 208 6.76 -23.68 2.52
N THR A 209 7.36 -24.85 2.69
CA THR A 209 8.61 -24.99 3.47
C THR A 209 9.78 -24.93 2.51
N ILE A 210 10.74 -24.02 2.77
CA ILE A 210 12.00 -23.94 2.04
C ILE A 210 13.12 -24.28 3.01
N SER A 211 13.93 -25.27 2.67
CA SER A 211 15.18 -25.56 3.39
C SER A 211 16.25 -24.59 2.88
N THR A 212 16.77 -23.74 3.76
CA THR A 212 17.83 -22.78 3.44
C THR A 212 18.99 -22.93 4.42
N ARG A 213 20.22 -22.78 3.90
CA ARG A 213 21.43 -22.64 4.71
C ARG A 213 21.87 -21.19 4.88
N LEU A 214 21.13 -20.24 4.31
CA LEU A 214 21.61 -18.86 4.08
C LEU A 214 21.82 -18.02 5.36
N HIS A 215 21.38 -18.49 6.53
CA HIS A 215 21.57 -17.76 7.80
C HIS A 215 21.86 -18.66 9.02
N ALA A 216 22.32 -19.89 8.81
CA ALA A 216 22.67 -20.77 9.92
C ALA A 216 24.14 -20.60 10.32
N ALA A 217 24.41 -19.88 11.40
CA ALA A 217 25.75 -19.73 11.98
C ALA A 217 26.43 -21.08 12.33
N THR A 218 25.64 -22.15 12.41
CA THR A 218 26.06 -23.51 12.75
C THR A 218 26.15 -24.47 11.56
N GLY A 219 25.97 -24.00 10.32
CA GLY A 219 26.03 -24.83 9.11
C GLY A 219 24.88 -25.83 8.92
N LYS A 220 23.93 -25.90 9.86
CA LYS A 220 22.75 -26.77 9.79
C LYS A 220 21.70 -26.17 8.86
N THR A 221 21.01 -27.03 8.10
CA THR A 221 19.87 -26.61 7.27
C THR A 221 18.73 -26.13 8.16
N SER A 222 18.26 -24.90 7.94
CA SER A 222 17.09 -24.33 8.60
C SER A 222 15.88 -24.42 7.67
N GLU A 223 14.72 -24.78 8.21
CA GLU A 223 13.46 -24.78 7.47
C GLU A 223 12.70 -23.47 7.72
N VAL A 224 12.44 -22.71 6.65
CA VAL A 224 11.63 -21.49 6.72
C VAL A 224 10.27 -21.75 6.08
N LYS A 225 9.19 -21.45 6.81
CA LYS A 225 7.82 -21.62 6.34
C LYS A 225 7.28 -20.28 5.82
N ILE A 226 6.97 -20.22 4.53
CA ILE A 226 6.48 -19.02 3.86
C ILE A 226 4.99 -19.21 3.51
N PRO A 227 4.11 -18.22 3.75
CA PRO A 227 2.71 -18.32 3.35
C PRO A 227 2.59 -18.44 1.82
N CYS A 228 1.74 -19.37 1.36
CA CYS A 228 1.49 -19.58 -0.06
C CYS A 228 0.54 -18.51 -0.59
N GLY A 229 1.00 -17.68 -1.53
CA GLY A 229 0.21 -16.58 -2.09
C GLY A 229 -1.11 -17.01 -2.76
N VAL A 230 -1.21 -18.27 -3.21
CA VAL A 230 -2.41 -18.81 -3.88
C VAL A 230 -3.49 -19.18 -2.87
N CYS A 231 -3.14 -19.93 -1.82
CA CYS A 231 -4.15 -20.49 -0.91
C CYS A 231 -4.25 -19.79 0.46
N HIS A 232 -3.25 -18.98 0.85
CA HIS A 232 -3.34 -18.17 2.07
C HIS A 232 -4.27 -16.96 1.90
N ARG A 233 -4.34 -16.36 0.70
CA ARG A 233 -5.27 -15.25 0.42
C ARG A 233 -6.72 -15.68 0.32
N SER A 234 -6.98 -16.94 -0.04
CA SER A 234 -8.34 -17.48 -0.15
C SER A 234 -8.94 -17.95 1.18
N SER A 235 -8.19 -17.90 2.29
CA SER A 235 -8.62 -18.39 3.61
C SER A 235 -8.77 -17.30 4.68
N THR A 236 -8.48 -16.04 4.34
CA THR A 236 -8.80 -14.84 5.13
C THR A 236 -10.06 -14.21 4.61
#